data_AF-A0A1F6PPD2-F1
#
_entry.id   AF-A0A1F6PPD2-F1
#
_cell.length_a   1.000
_cell.length_b   1.000
_cell.length_c   1.000
_cell.angle_alpha   90.00
_cell.angle_beta   90.00
_cell.angle_gamma   90.00
#
_symmetry.space_group_name_H-M   'P 1'
#
loop_
_entity.id
_entity.type
_entity.pdbx_description
1 polymer ?
#
loop_
_entity_poly.entity_id
_entity_poly.type
_entity_poly.pdbx_seq_one_letter_code
_entity_poly.pdbx_strand_id
1 'polypeptide(L)'
;MNEVITMTPNTSKDLFVLANKVKRGIPVYLDLRRMSDNQKERILDFFAGINCGLGGYMKEIRTDFYYINKKLFSLDLFLMSFQRMFR
;
A
#
# COMPACT_ATOMS: atom_id res chain seq x y z
N MET A 1 -1.75 -5.19 18.15
CA MET A 1 -1.36 -3.81 17.79
C MET A 1 -1.02 -3.81 16.30
N ASN A 2 -1.84 -3.19 15.44
CA ASN A 2 -1.47 -2.99 14.04
C ASN A 2 -0.62 -1.73 13.97
N GLU A 3 0.71 -1.88 13.97
CA GLU A 3 1.62 -0.77 13.73
C GLU A 3 1.37 -0.21 12.33
N VAL A 4 1.02 1.07 12.26
CA VAL A 4 0.99 1.80 11.01
C VAL A 4 2.27 2.61 10.92
N ILE A 5 3.01 2.45 9.82
CA ILE A 5 4.31 3.10 9.63
C ILE A 5 4.10 4.36 8.81
N THR A 6 4.55 5.50 9.32
CA THR A 6 4.65 6.75 8.57
C THR A 6 6.12 7.05 8.32
N MET A 7 6.50 7.28 7.06
CA MET A 7 7.89 7.56 6.72
C MET A 7 7.98 8.47 5.49
N THR A 8 8.93 9.40 5.52
CA THR A 8 9.39 10.17 4.35
C THR A 8 10.64 9.45 3.81
N PRO A 9 10.56 8.75 2.67
CA PRO A 9 11.69 7.99 2.15
C PRO A 9 12.77 8.91 1.58
N ASN A 10 13.91 9.00 2.24
CA ASN A 10 15.03 9.83 1.76
C ASN A 10 16.01 9.04 0.89
N THR A 11 15.96 7.71 0.97
CA THR A 11 16.81 6.82 0.18
C THR A 11 16.01 5.69 -0.49
N SER A 12 16.58 5.10 -1.55
CA SER A 12 16.00 3.91 -2.18
C SER A 12 15.84 2.74 -1.19
N LYS A 13 16.74 2.64 -0.19
CA LYS A 13 16.67 1.61 0.85
C LYS A 13 15.40 1.74 1.68
N ASP A 14 15.01 2.97 1.99
CA ASP A 14 13.80 3.27 2.76
C ASP A 14 12.53 2.84 1.99
N LEU A 15 12.49 3.09 0.68
CA LEU A 15 11.42 2.62 -0.20
C LEU A 15 11.27 1.09 -0.18
N PHE A 16 12.38 0.35 -0.23
CA PHE A 16 12.34 -1.11 -0.13
C PHE A 16 11.83 -1.61 1.22
N VAL A 17 12.17 -0.92 2.33
CA VAL A 17 11.65 -1.27 3.65
C VAL A 17 10.13 -1.12 3.69
N LEU A 18 9.59 0.02 3.23
CA LEU A 18 8.14 0.21 3.16
C LEU A 18 7.46 -0.81 2.24
N ALA A 19 8.02 -1.07 1.07
CA ALA A 19 7.51 -2.08 0.14
C ALA A 19 7.41 -3.47 0.79
N ASN A 20 8.42 -3.87 1.54
CA ASN A 20 8.43 -5.14 2.26
C ASN A 20 7.37 -5.19 3.37
N LYS A 21 7.06 -4.06 4.01
CA LYS A 21 5.97 -3.96 4.99
C LYS A 21 4.61 -4.15 4.32
N VAL A 22 4.35 -3.46 3.20
CA VAL A 22 3.12 -3.61 2.41
C VAL A 22 2.95 -5.07 1.93
N LYS A 23 4.01 -5.70 1.42
CA LYS A 23 4.00 -7.13 1.02
C LYS A 23 3.58 -8.08 2.14
N ARG A 24 3.95 -7.76 3.38
CA ARG A 24 3.59 -8.54 4.59
C ARG A 24 2.20 -8.22 5.14
N GLY A 25 1.43 -7.36 4.46
CA GLY A 25 0.08 -6.97 4.89
C GLY A 25 0.07 -5.89 5.97
N ILE A 26 1.19 -5.19 6.19
CA ILE A 26 1.26 -4.08 7.14
C ILE A 26 0.96 -2.78 6.36
N PRO A 27 -0.08 -2.02 6.76
CA PRO A 27 -0.41 -0.78 6.09
C PRO A 27 0.65 0.31 6.33
N VAL A 28 0.84 1.17 5.34
CA VAL A 28 1.85 2.23 5.35
C VAL A 28 1.21 3.57 4.98
N TYR A 29 1.58 4.62 5.71
CA TYR A 29 1.39 6.00 5.29
C TYR A 29 2.69 6.54 4.69
N LEU A 30 2.57 7.12 3.50
CA LEU A 30 3.67 7.68 2.73
C LEU A 30 3.53 9.20 2.68
N ASP A 31 4.50 9.92 3.23
CA ASP A 31 4.53 11.39 3.22
C ASP A 31 5.54 11.89 2.19
N LEU A 32 5.03 12.48 1.11
CA LEU A 32 5.81 12.99 -0.02
C LEU A 32 5.87 14.52 -0.08
N ARG A 33 5.32 15.23 0.92
CA ARG A 33 5.20 16.70 0.90
C ARG A 33 6.53 17.45 0.77
N ARG A 34 7.65 16.80 1.08
CA ARG A 34 9.02 17.36 1.00
C ARG A 34 9.84 16.82 -0.17
N MET A 35 9.22 16.05 -1.07
CA MET A 35 9.87 15.50 -2.25
C MET A 35 9.70 16.42 -3.46
N SER A 36 10.66 16.40 -4.38
CA SER A 36 10.47 17.03 -5.70
C SER A 36 9.46 16.25 -6.54
N ASP A 37 8.83 16.90 -7.52
CA ASP A 37 7.79 16.26 -8.34
C ASP A 37 8.30 14.99 -9.05
N ASN A 38 9.52 15.05 -9.60
CA ASN A 38 10.18 13.87 -10.20
C ASN A 38 10.38 12.72 -9.20
N GLN A 39 10.66 13.03 -7.92
CA GLN A 39 10.77 12.00 -6.89
C GLN A 39 9.39 11.43 -6.55
N LYS A 40 8.37 12.28 -6.45
CA LYS A 40 6.99 11.87 -6.18
C LYS A 40 6.51 10.89 -7.23
N GLU A 41 6.59 11.25 -8.51
CA GLU A 41 6.16 10.39 -9.63
C GLU A 41 6.80 9.00 -9.56
N ARG A 42 8.14 8.95 -9.43
CA ARG A 42 8.87 7.68 -9.32
C ARG A 42 8.47 6.83 -8.12
N ILE A 43 8.19 7.46 -6.99
CA ILE A 43 7.75 6.77 -5.78
C ILE A 43 6.32 6.23 -5.97
N LEU A 44 5.42 7.04 -6.53
CA LEU A 44 4.03 6.66 -6.79
C LEU A 44 3.98 5.50 -7.78
N ASP A 45 4.75 5.54 -8.87
CA ASP A 45 4.86 4.45 -9.85
C ASP A 45 5.34 3.15 -9.21
N PHE A 46 6.36 3.24 -8.35
CA PHE A 46 6.89 2.08 -7.63
C PHE A 46 5.83 1.42 -6.73
N PHE A 47 5.10 2.22 -5.95
CA PHE A 47 4.04 1.70 -5.08
C PHE A 47 2.79 1.27 -5.85
N ALA A 48 2.46 1.91 -6.96
CA ALA A 48 1.40 1.47 -7.86
C ALA A 48 1.72 0.08 -8.41
N GLY A 49 2.96 -0.18 -8.84
CA GLY A 49 3.41 -1.50 -9.27
C GLY A 49 3.26 -2.57 -8.17
N ILE A 50 3.67 -2.26 -6.93
CA ILE A 50 3.47 -3.15 -5.78
C ILE A 50 1.98 -3.40 -5.52
N ASN A 51 1.17 -2.35 -5.56
CA ASN A 51 -0.24 -2.42 -5.28
C ASN A 51 -0.99 -3.29 -6.31
N CYS A 52 -0.69 -3.09 -7.60
CA CYS A 52 -1.20 -3.90 -8.70
C CYS A 52 -0.82 -5.37 -8.54
N GLY A 53 0.46 -5.66 -8.25
CA GLY A 53 0.94 -7.03 -8.07
C GLY A 53 0.36 -7.76 -6.85
N LEU A 54 -0.14 -7.04 -5.85
CA LEU A 54 -0.69 -7.61 -4.62
C LEU A 54 -2.22 -7.53 -4.51
N GLY A 55 -2.90 -6.93 -5.50
CA GLY A 55 -4.34 -6.66 -5.44
C GLY A 55 -4.74 -5.76 -4.26
N GLY A 56 -3.86 -4.84 -3.86
CA GLY A 56 -4.07 -3.93 -2.75
C GLY A 56 -4.86 -2.68 -3.12
N TYR A 57 -4.89 -1.71 -2.21
CA TYR A 57 -5.34 -0.35 -2.48
C TYR A 57 -4.29 0.69 -2.05
N MET A 58 -4.19 1.73 -2.86
CA MET A 58 -3.43 2.94 -2.61
C MET A 58 -4.37 4.13 -2.75
N LYS A 59 -4.43 4.99 -1.74
CA LYS A 59 -5.35 6.14 -1.69
C LYS A 59 -4.60 7.38 -1.23
N GLU A 60 -4.76 8.46 -1.97
CA GLU A 60 -4.37 9.79 -1.48
C GLU A 60 -5.38 10.25 -0.43
N ILE A 61 -4.90 10.52 0.79
CA ILE A 61 -5.73 10.93 1.93
C ILE A 61 -5.72 12.46 2.07
N ARG A 62 -4.59 13.08 1.73
CA ARG A 62 -4.37 14.53 1.59
C ARG A 62 -3.31 14.76 0.53
N THR A 63 -3.16 15.98 0.04
CA THR A 63 -2.13 16.35 -0.95
C THR A 63 -0.76 15.80 -0.56
N ASP A 64 -0.18 14.98 -1.44
CA ASP A 64 1.12 14.32 -1.29
C ASP A 64 1.22 13.35 -0.09
N PHE A 65 0.09 12.89 0.46
CA PHE A 65 0.04 11.97 1.59
C PHE A 65 -0.86 10.76 1.30
N TYR A 66 -0.24 9.60 1.19
CA TYR A 66 -0.88 8.39 0.69
C TYR A 66 -0.97 7.32 1.76
N TYR A 67 -2.06 6.56 1.73
CA TYR A 67 -2.22 5.32 2.49
C TYR A 67 -2.17 4.13 1.54
N ILE A 68 -1.37 3.12 1.88
CA ILE A 68 -1.13 1.94 1.05
C ILE A 68 -1.36 0.70 1.91
N ASN A 69 -2.17 -0.23 1.41
CA ASN A 69 -2.41 -1.49 2.10
C ASN A 69 -2.74 -2.61 1.11
N LYS A 70 -2.33 -3.82 1.47
CA LYS A 70 -2.74 -5.03 0.74
C LYS A 70 -4.18 -5.36 1.10
N LYS A 71 -4.96 -5.85 0.13
CA LYS A 71 -6.26 -6.45 0.42
C LYS A 71 -6.01 -7.75 1.17
N LEU A 72 -6.38 -7.79 2.44
CA LEU A 72 -6.43 -9.04 3.20
C LEU A 72 -7.61 -9.83 2.63
N PHE A 73 -7.31 -11.03 2.13
CA PHE A 73 -8.34 -11.96 1.71
C PHE A 73 -9.04 -12.49 2.97
N SER A 74 -10.28 -12.06 3.20
CA SER A 74 -11.11 -12.61 4.26
C SER A 74 -11.65 -13.97 3.80
N LEU A 75 -11.30 -15.02 4.53
CA LEU A 75 -11.85 -16.37 4.34
C LEU A 75 -13.38 -16.37 4.47
N ASP A 76 -13.94 -15.54 5.35
CA ASP A 76 -15.39 -15.42 5.52
C ASP A 76 -16.06 -14.86 4.26
N LEU A 77 -15.48 -13.81 3.66
CA LEU A 77 -15.98 -13.22 2.42
C LEU A 77 -15.87 -14.19 1.25
N PHE A 78 -14.81 -15.01 1.22
CA PHE A 78 -14.65 -16.09 0.24
C PHE A 78 -15.71 -17.18 0.42
N LEU A 79 -15.92 -17.68 1.63
CA LEU A 79 -16.91 -18.71 1.92
C LEU A 79 -18.33 -18.23 1.62
N MET A 80 -18.66 -16.97 1.95
CA MET A 80 -19.95 -16.37 1.58
C MET A 80 -20.15 -16.27 0.06
N SER A 81 -19.11 -15.90 -0.68
CA SER A 81 -19.16 -15.82 -2.15
C SER A 81 -19.26 -17.21 -2.77
N PHE A 82 -18.54 -18.19 -2.22
CA PHE A 82 -18.57 -19.60 -2.62
C PHE A 82 -19.95 -20.21 -2.39
N GLN A 83 -20.54 -20.04 -1.21
CA GLN A 83 -21.90 -20.52 -0.91
C GLN A 83 -22.98 -19.91 -1.81
N ARG A 84 -22.79 -18.66 -2.27
CA ARG A 84 -23.66 -18.02 -3.27
C ARG A 84 -23.51 -18.60 -4.67
N MET A 85 -22.36 -19.19 -5.01
CA MET A 85 -22.08 -19.74 -6.34
C MET A 85 -22.69 -21.13 -6.57
N PHE A 86 -23.00 -21.86 -5.50
CA PHE A 86 -23.62 -23.20 -5.53
C PHE A 86 -25.08 -23.20 -5.04
N ARG A 87 -25.75 -22.05 -5.11
CA ARG A 87 -27.19 -21.91 -4.90
C ARG A 87 -27.90 -21.59 -6.19
#